data_AF-A0A1R1PXG1-F1
#
_entry.id   AF-A0A1R1PXG1-F1
#
_cell.length_a   1.000
_cell.length_b   1.000
_cell.length_c   1.000
_cell.angle_alpha   90.00
_cell.angle_beta   90.00
_cell.angle_gamma   90.00
#
_symmetry.space_group_name_H-M   'P 1'
#
loop_
_entity.id
_entity.type
_entity.pdbx_description
1 polymer ?
#
loop_
_entity_poly.entity_id
_entity_poly.type
_entity_poly.pdbx_seq_one_letter_code
_entity_poly.pdbx_strand_id
1 'polypeptide(L)'
;MNGLKMLGDLDPRKVNTAIANDGKTGKEIEISYTGCKVVGNGSFGVVFQAEMVPSGEKVAIKKVLQDRRFKVNIQICTTDGK
;
A
#
# COMPACT_ATOMS: atom_id res chain seq x y z
N MET A 1 9.24 9.49 -15.64
CA MET A 1 10.35 8.80 -14.94
C MET A 1 10.03 8.57 -13.45
N ASN A 2 8.85 8.06 -13.09
CA ASN A 2 8.45 7.82 -11.68
C ASN A 2 8.42 6.33 -11.29
N GLY A 3 8.98 5.45 -12.11
CA GLY A 3 8.91 3.99 -11.91
C GLY A 3 10.04 3.40 -11.06
N LEU A 4 11.14 4.13 -10.83
CA LEU A 4 12.36 3.53 -10.29
C LEU A 4 12.47 3.55 -8.76
N LYS A 5 11.66 4.33 -8.04
CA LYS A 5 11.73 4.38 -6.56
C LYS A 5 11.22 3.11 -5.86
N MET A 6 10.43 2.27 -6.54
CA MET A 6 9.68 1.17 -5.91
C MET A 6 10.42 -0.17 -5.92
N LEU A 7 11.47 -0.34 -6.73
CA LEU A 7 12.25 -1.59 -6.70
C LEU A 7 12.94 -1.76 -5.34
N GLY A 8 13.31 -0.64 -4.70
CA GLY A 8 13.88 -0.62 -3.36
C GLY A 8 12.86 -0.85 -2.24
N ASP A 9 11.56 -0.94 -2.53
CA ASP A 9 10.51 -1.23 -1.52
C ASP A 9 10.17 -2.72 -1.44
N LEU A 10 10.70 -3.54 -2.36
CA LEU A 10 10.51 -4.99 -2.39
C LEU A 10 11.48 -5.74 -1.47
N ASP A 11 12.38 -5.05 -0.78
CA ASP A 11 13.21 -5.66 0.24
C ASP A 11 12.31 -6.07 1.43
N PRO A 12 12.22 -7.37 1.76
CA PRO A 12 11.35 -7.85 2.84
C PRO A 12 11.75 -7.35 4.23
N ARG A 13 12.96 -6.79 4.38
CA ARG A 13 13.46 -6.22 5.65
C ARG A 13 13.24 -4.71 5.73
N LYS A 14 12.85 -4.07 4.63
CA LYS A 14 12.65 -2.63 4.61
C LYS A 14 11.27 -2.27 5.16
N VAL A 15 11.28 -1.60 6.31
CA VAL A 15 10.09 -0.96 6.85
C VAL A 15 9.79 0.31 6.05
N ASN A 16 8.57 0.41 5.55
CA ASN A 16 8.03 1.59 4.87
C ASN A 16 6.96 2.21 5.77
N THR A 17 7.12 3.51 6.06
CA THR A 17 6.16 4.28 6.86
C THR A 17 5.48 5.32 5.96
N ALA A 18 4.17 5.46 6.11
CA ALA A 18 3.39 6.43 5.35
C ALA A 18 2.26 7.02 6.21
N ILE A 19 1.85 8.23 5.86
CA ILE A 19 0.63 8.84 6.38
C ILE A 19 -0.54 8.44 5.48
N ALA A 20 -1.60 7.90 6.06
CA ALA A 20 -2.79 7.44 5.37
C ALA A 20 -4.05 7.93 6.09
N ASN A 21 -5.19 7.93 5.39
CA ASN A 21 -6.49 8.22 6.01
C ASN A 21 -7.21 6.89 6.25
N ASP A 22 -7.69 6.68 7.47
CA ASP A 22 -8.49 5.51 7.81
C ASP A 22 -9.80 5.49 7.00
N GLY A 23 -10.09 4.37 6.35
CA GLY A 23 -11.24 4.27 5.43
C GLY A 23 -12.61 4.35 6.10
N LYS A 24 -12.69 4.12 7.41
CA LYS A 24 -13.96 4.14 8.17
C LYS A 24 -14.20 5.51 8.83
N THR A 25 -13.15 6.11 9.38
CA THR A 25 -13.23 7.32 10.21
C THR A 25 -12.73 8.57 9.49
N GLY A 26 -11.99 8.42 8.39
CA GLY A 26 -11.35 9.53 7.67
C GLY A 26 -10.21 10.20 8.44
N LYS A 27 -9.83 9.67 9.61
CA LYS A 27 -8.75 10.22 10.42
C LYS A 27 -7.40 9.90 9.79
N GLU A 28 -6.50 10.88 9.81
CA GLU A 28 -5.12 10.67 9.43
C GLU A 28 -4.39 9.80 10.46
N ILE A 29 -3.74 8.75 9.98
CA ILE A 29 -3.00 7.77 10.77
C ILE A 29 -1.63 7.50 10.11
N GLU A 30 -0.63 7.23 10.94
CA GLU A 30 0.65 6.72 10.48
C GLU A 30 0.58 5.19 10.40
N ILE A 31 1.00 4.65 9.27
CA ILE A 31 1.04 3.23 8.99
C ILE A 31 2.48 2.81 8.68
N SER A 32 2.89 1.65 9.18
CA SER A 32 4.19 1.05 8.89
C SER A 32 4.02 -0.38 8.42
N TYR A 33 4.64 -0.72 7.29
CA TYR A 33 4.54 -2.04 6.66
C TYR A 33 5.86 -2.50 6.05
N THR A 34 6.03 -3.81 5.88
CA THR A 34 7.22 -4.45 5.30
C THR A 34 6.82 -5.58 4.36
N GLY A 35 7.80 -6.28 3.76
CA GLY A 35 7.52 -7.53 3.05
C GLY A 35 6.76 -7.36 1.73
N CYS A 36 6.86 -6.19 1.09
CA CYS A 36 6.09 -5.89 -0.11
C CYS A 36 6.40 -6.85 -1.26
N LYS A 37 5.38 -7.55 -1.73
CA LYS A 37 5.44 -8.46 -2.88
C LYS A 37 4.31 -8.17 -3.84
N VAL A 38 4.58 -8.04 -5.14
CA VAL A 38 3.53 -7.92 -6.15
C VAL A 38 2.69 -9.21 -6.18
N VAL A 39 1.37 -9.08 -6.04
CA VAL A 39 0.42 -10.19 -6.12
C VAL A 39 -0.61 -10.04 -7.24
N GLY A 40 -0.74 -8.86 -7.85
CA GLY A 40 -1.65 -8.65 -8.96
C GLY A 40 -1.31 -7.41 -9.77
N ASN A 41 -1.53 -7.50 -11.08
CA ASN A 41 -1.39 -6.38 -12.02
C ASN A 41 -2.70 -6.22 -12.78
N GLY A 42 -3.14 -4.99 -12.98
CA GLY A 42 -4.32 -4.67 -13.78
C GLY A 42 -4.20 -3.30 -14.44
N SER A 43 -5.16 -2.97 -15.30
CA SER A 43 -5.20 -1.69 -16.02
C SER A 43 -5.17 -0.47 -15.07
N PHE A 44 -5.77 -0.60 -13.89
CA PHE A 44 -5.87 0.46 -12.90
C PHE A 44 -4.67 0.58 -11.96
N GLY A 45 -3.72 -0.35 -12.02
CA GLY A 45 -2.52 -0.33 -11.17
C GLY A 45 -2.04 -1.70 -10.70
N VAL A 46 -1.27 -1.70 -9.61
CA VAL A 46 -0.58 -2.88 -9.07
C VAL A 46 -1.02 -3.13 -7.63
N VAL A 47 -1.26 -4.39 -7.29
CA VAL A 47 -1.57 -4.84 -5.93
C VAL A 47 -0.34 -5.53 -5.34
N PHE A 48 0.02 -5.10 -4.14
CA PHE A 48 1.09 -5.69 -3.34
C PHE A 48 0.50 -6.38 -2.12
N GLN A 49 1.02 -7.54 -1.76
CA GLN A 49 0.89 -8.06 -0.40
C GLN A 49 2.00 -7.43 0.45
N ALA A 50 1.67 -7.01 1.66
CA ALA A 50 2.60 -6.52 2.65
C ALA A 50 2.20 -7.03 4.04
N GLU A 51 3.05 -6.78 5.02
CA GLU A 51 2.83 -7.12 6.42
C GLU A 51 2.87 -5.85 7.27
N MET A 52 1.85 -5.62 8.10
CA MET A 52 1.80 -4.50 9.03
C MET A 52 2.82 -4.71 10.15
N VAL A 53 3.70 -3.74 10.37
CA VAL A 53 4.73 -3.80 11.41
C VAL A 53 4.16 -3.99 12.83
N PRO A 54 3.10 -3.25 13.26
CA PRO A 54 2.63 -3.37 14.64
C PRO A 54 1.90 -4.68 14.95
N SER A 55 1.25 -5.30 13.97
CA SER A 55 0.38 -6.47 14.19
C SER A 55 0.86 -7.77 13.53
N GLY A 56 1.79 -7.70 12.57
CA GLY A 56 2.14 -8.83 11.70
C GLY A 56 1.02 -9.21 10.71
N GLU A 57 -0.04 -8.40 10.62
CA GLU A 57 -1.18 -8.71 9.77
C GLU A 57 -0.83 -8.55 8.29
N LYS A 58 -1.23 -9.52 7.46
CA LYS A 58 -1.06 -9.44 6.01
C LYS A 58 -2.12 -8.53 5.41
N VAL A 59 -1.67 -7.60 4.59
CA VAL A 59 -2.53 -6.61 3.93
C VAL A 59 -2.27 -6.58 2.44
N ALA A 60 -3.29 -6.16 1.69
CA ALA A 60 -3.18 -5.85 0.27
C ALA A 60 -3.10 -4.33 0.09
N ILE A 61 -2.01 -3.85 -0.52
CA ILE A 61 -1.80 -2.45 -0.86
C ILE A 61 -2.07 -2.29 -2.36
N LYS A 62 -3.13 -1.58 -2.73
CA LYS A 62 -3.43 -1.29 -4.13
C LYS A 62 -2.87 0.08 -4.50
N LYS A 63 -1.83 0.07 -5.32
CA LYS A 63 -1.26 1.29 -5.90
C LYS A 63 -1.91 1.56 -7.24
N VAL A 64 -2.72 2.61 -7.28
CA VAL A 64 -3.36 3.08 -8.51
C VAL A 64 -2.57 4.21 -9.14
N LEU A 65 -2.59 4.27 -10.48
CA LEU A 65 -2.01 5.39 -11.21
C LEU A 65 -2.80 6.65 -10.86
N GLN A 66 -2.09 7.64 -10.33
CA GLN A 66 -2.66 8.97 -10.10
C GLN A 66 -2.73 9.70 -11.45
N ASP A 67 -3.89 9.70 -12.09
CA ASP A 67 -4.17 10.68 -13.15
C ASP A 67 -4.45 12.02 -12.48
N ARG A 68 -3.95 13.13 -13.04
CA ARG A 68 -4.20 14.47 -12.47
C ARG A 68 -5.67 14.81 -12.33
N ARG A 69 -6.53 14.15 -13.11
CA ARG A 69 -7.99 14.30 -13.09
C ARG A 69 -8.67 13.54 -11.95
N PHE A 70 -8.01 12.56 -11.35
CA PHE A 70 -8.57 11.69 -10.31
C PHE A 70 -7.66 11.64 -9.09
N LYS A 71 -8.09 12.22 -7.97
CA LYS A 71 -7.41 12.05 -6.68
C LYS A 71 -7.76 10.67 -6.12
N VAL A 72 -6.78 9.79 -5.99
CA VAL A 72 -6.97 8.50 -5.33
C VAL A 72 -5.87 8.28 -4.30
N ASN A 73 -6.19 8.16 -3.01
CA ASN A 73 -5.17 7.88 -1.99
C ASN A 73 -4.74 6.40 -2.05
N ILE A 74 -3.57 6.08 -1.50
CA ILE A 74 -3.12 4.67 -1.36
C ILE A 74 -4.19 3.92 -0.55
N GLN A 75 -4.77 2.89 -1.15
CA GLN A 75 -5.78 2.07 -0.49
C GLN A 75 -5.11 0.80 0.05
N ILE A 76 -5.09 0.68 1.38
CA ILE A 76 -4.69 -0.53 2.07
C ILE A 76 -5.96 -1.26 2.48
N CYS A 77 -6.09 -2.49 2.01
CA CYS A 77 -7.16 -3.39 2.40
C CYS A 77 -6.55 -4.48 3.28
N THR A 78 -7.14 -4.72 4.44
CA THR A 78 -6.85 -5.92 5.24
C THR A 78 -7.39 -7.15 4.51
N THR A 79 -6.71 -8.29 4.60
CA THR A 79 -7.20 -9.52 3.95
C THR A 79 -8.42 -10.12 4.66
N ASP A 80 -8.72 -9.63 5.85
CA ASP A 80 -9.93 -9.98 6.58
C ASP A 80 -11.10 -9.21 5.97
N GLY A 81 -11.81 -9.86 5.04
CA GLY A 81 -12.97 -9.32 4.34
C GLY A 81 -14.18 -9.03 5.23
N LYS A 82 -14.08 -8.02 6.11
CA LYS A 82 -15.18 -7.38 6.82
C LYS A 82 -15.06 -5.86 6.87
#